data_AF-A0A7C4UF24-F1
#
_entry.id   AF-A0A7C4UF24-F1
#
_cell.length_a   1.000
_cell.length_b   1.000
_cell.length_c   1.000
_cell.angle_alpha   90.00
_cell.angle_beta   90.00
_cell.angle_gamma   90.00
#
_symmetry.space_group_name_H-M   'P 1'
#
loop_
_entity.id
_entity.type
_entity.pdbx_description
1 polymer ?
#
loop_
_entity_poly.entity_id
_entity_poly.type
_entity_poly.pdbx_seq_one_letter_code
_entity_poly.pdbx_strand_id
1 'polypeptide(L)' 'MSNSLLVPTRAADILRQSPHPLLRDLEVEETSDGIVISGTLPSYYLKQMAQETLRPVLDGRKLENRIYVPEMTAAEQSPG' A
#
# COMPACT_ATOMS: atom_id res chain seq x y z
N MET A 1 15.08 -10.45 -15.72
CA MET A 1 13.96 -10.96 -14.89
C MET A 1 14.37 -10.76 -13.44
N SER A 2 14.05 -9.63 -12.84
CA SER A 2 14.39 -9.38 -11.43
C SER A 2 13.41 -10.16 -10.56
N ASN A 3 13.88 -11.23 -9.96
CA ASN A 3 13.12 -12.00 -8.97
C ASN A 3 13.11 -11.19 -7.67
N SER A 4 12.08 -10.36 -7.48
CA SER A 4 11.90 -9.58 -6.26
C SER A 4 11.51 -10.53 -5.13
N LEU A 5 12.48 -10.90 -4.31
CA LEU A 5 12.21 -11.63 -3.08
C LEU A 5 11.59 -10.63 -2.10
N LEU A 6 10.41 -10.94 -1.58
CA LEU A 6 9.78 -10.22 -0.47
C LEU A 6 10.63 -10.40 0.79
N VAL A 7 11.77 -9.71 0.86
CA VAL A 7 12.58 -9.65 2.06
C VAL A 7 11.79 -8.82 3.08
N PRO A 8 11.63 -9.27 4.33
CA PRO A 8 11.04 -8.45 5.38
C PRO A 8 11.84 -7.16 5.51
N THR A 9 11.19 -6.03 5.24
CA THR A 9 11.83 -4.73 5.31
C THR A 9 11.15 -3.86 6.36
N ARG A 10 11.82 -2.79 6.79
CA ARG A 10 11.30 -1.87 7.81
C ARG A 10 9.94 -1.30 7.38
N ALA A 11 9.76 -1.03 6.10
CA ALA A 11 8.47 -0.60 5.55
C ALA A 11 7.38 -1.68 5.67
N ALA A 12 7.70 -2.93 5.32
CA ALA A 12 6.77 -4.05 5.45
C ALA A 12 6.37 -4.29 6.92
N ASP A 13 7.31 -4.20 7.85
CA ASP A 13 7.06 -4.40 9.28
C ASP A 13 6.12 -3.35 9.87
N ILE A 14 6.26 -2.08 9.45
CA ILE A 14 5.37 -1.00 9.90
C ILE A 14 3.94 -1.23 9.39
N LEU A 15 3.75 -1.60 8.13
CA LEU A 15 2.42 -1.89 7.60
C LEU A 15 1.79 -3.11 8.29
N ARG A 16 2.58 -4.14 8.62
CA ARG A 16 2.12 -5.32 9.37
C ARG A 16 1.64 -4.99 10.79
N GLN A 17 2.14 -3.90 11.38
CA GLN A 17 1.71 -3.41 12.70
C GLN A 17 0.47 -2.51 12.64
N SER A 18 -0.01 -2.15 11.44
CA SER A 18 -1.17 -1.28 11.27
C SER A 18 -2.41 -1.85 11.96
N PRO A 19 -3.26 -1.02 12.59
CA PRO A 19 -4.56 -1.48 13.12
C PRO A 19 -5.53 -1.89 11.99
N HIS A 20 -5.27 -1.49 10.74
CA HIS A 20 -6.09 -1.85 9.59
C HIS A 20 -5.56 -3.16 8.94
N PRO A 21 -6.32 -4.27 8.97
CA PRO A 21 -5.87 -5.55 8.41
C PRO A 21 -5.46 -5.43 6.93
N LEU A 22 -6.22 -4.67 6.14
CA LEU A 22 -5.97 -4.47 4.71
C LEU A 22 -4.63 -3.78 4.40
N LEU A 23 -4.06 -3.02 5.34
CA LEU A 23 -2.73 -2.43 5.18
C LEU A 23 -1.64 -3.49 5.38
N ARG A 24 -1.89 -4.51 6.22
CA ARG A 24 -0.95 -5.61 6.47
C ARG A 24 -0.80 -6.54 5.27
N ASP A 25 -1.83 -6.58 4.42
CA ASP A 25 -1.90 -7.41 3.22
C ASP A 25 -1.25 -6.76 1.99
N LEU A 26 -0.74 -5.52 2.13
CA LEU A 26 -0.02 -4.84 1.05
C LEU A 26 1.35 -5.50 0.83
N GLU A 27 1.70 -5.66 -0.44
CA GLU A 27 3.04 -6.03 -0.84
C GLU A 27 3.95 -4.80 -0.78
N VAL A 28 5.17 -5.03 -0.30
CA VAL A 28 6.19 -3.99 -0.15
C VAL A 28 7.48 -4.48 -0.75
N GLU A 29 8.01 -3.70 -1.68
CA GLU A 29 9.37 -3.86 -2.18
C GLU A 29 10.18 -2.64 -1.76
N GLU A 30 11.31 -2.84 -1.10
CA GLU A 30 12.16 -1.75 -0.64
C GLU A 30 13.57 -1.90 -1.23
N THR A 31 14.04 -0.81 -1.84
CA THR A 31 15.36 -0.71 -2.46
C THR A 31 16.13 0.50 -1.89
N SER A 32 17.35 0.71 -2.36
CA SER A 32 18.12 1.92 -2.06
C SER A 32 17.41 3.19 -2.56
N ASP A 33 16.65 3.09 -3.64
CA ASP A 33 16.10 4.24 -4.36
C ASP A 33 14.71 4.63 -3.85
N GLY A 34 14.01 3.70 -3.19
CA GLY A 34 12.64 3.90 -2.78
C GLY A 34 11.94 2.69 -2.19
N ILE A 35 10.67 2.92 -1.88
CA ILE A 35 9.72 1.89 -1.47
C ILE A 35 8.62 1.85 -2.53
N VAL A 36 8.28 0.65 -3.00
CA VAL A 36 7.12 0.38 -3.83
C VAL A 36 6.07 -0.31 -2.97
N ILE A 37 4.84 0.19 -2.99
CA ILE A 37 3.69 -0.48 -2.37
C ILE A 37 2.67 -0.88 -3.41
N SER A 38 2.23 -2.14 -3.36
CA SER A 38 1.25 -2.71 -4.29
C SER A 38 0.16 -3.48 -3.55
N GLY A 39 -1.01 -3.57 -4.19
CA GLY A 39 -2.19 -4.24 -3.64
C GLY A 39 -3.48 -3.56 -4.08
N THR A 40 -4.60 -4.03 -3.53
CA THR A 40 -5.91 -3.42 -3.75
C THR A 40 -6.46 -2.93 -2.42
N LEU A 41 -6.91 -1.67 -2.37
CA LEU A 41 -7.60 -1.11 -1.21
C LEU A 41 -8.98 -0.60 -1.62
N PRO A 42 -10.00 -0.75 -0.77
CA PRO A 42 -11.38 -0.38 -1.13
C PRO A 42 -11.63 1.13 -1.09
N SER A 43 -10.65 1.94 -0.67
CA SER A 43 -10.82 3.39 -0.61
C SER A 43 -9.52 4.15 -0.73
N TYR A 44 -9.63 5.37 -1.26
CA TYR A 44 -8.54 6.35 -1.27
C TYR A 44 -8.11 6.76 0.15
N TYR A 45 -9.01 6.69 1.13
CA TYR A 45 -8.66 6.89 2.55
C TYR A 45 -7.62 5.87 3.02
N LEU A 46 -7.84 4.58 2.79
CA LEU A 46 -6.88 3.55 3.17
C LEU A 46 -5.58 3.66 2.36
N LYS A 47 -5.66 4.04 1.08
CA LYS A 47 -4.48 4.34 0.25
C LYS A 47 -3.64 5.48 0.86
N GLN A 48 -4.28 6.54 1.34
CA GLN A 48 -3.60 7.65 2.01
C GLN A 48 -2.99 7.21 3.35
N MET A 49 -3.72 6.42 4.15
CA MET A 49 -3.20 5.89 5.41
C MET A 49 -1.96 5.02 5.20
N ALA A 50 -1.95 4.17 4.17
CA ALA A 50 -0.77 3.38 3.83
C ALA A 50 0.45 4.26 3.49
N GLN A 51 0.23 5.33 2.71
CA GLN A 51 1.30 6.26 2.33
C GLN A 51 1.85 7.05 3.52
N GLU A 52 0.98 7.61 4.36
CA GLU A 52 1.40 8.38 5.53
C GLU A 52 2.11 7.50 6.57
N THR A 53 1.67 6.24 6.71
CA THR A 53 2.31 5.26 7.60
C THR A 53 3.77 5.00 7.23
N LEU A 54 4.09 5.01 5.93
CA LEU A 54 5.45 4.78 5.43
C LEU A 54 6.32 6.04 5.37
N ARG A 55 5.72 7.22 5.49
CA ARG A 55 6.42 8.50 5.37
C ARG A 55 7.64 8.64 6.29
N PRO A 56 7.60 8.19 7.56
CA PRO A 56 8.75 8.28 8.47
C PRO A 56 9.94 7.40 8.10
N VAL A 57 9.76 6.37 7.26
CA VAL A 57 10.83 5.44 6.86
C VAL A 57 11.30 5.63 5.43
N LEU A 58 10.75 6.63 4.72
CA LEU A 58 11.27 6.99 3.41
C LEU A 58 12.69 7.52 3.50
N ASP A 59 13.04 8.24 4.58
CA ASP A 59 14.39 8.78 4.80
C ASP A 59 14.93 9.56 3.57
N GLY A 60 14.04 10.33 2.92
CA GLY A 60 14.35 11.10 1.70
C GLY A 60 14.26 10.32 0.38
N ARG A 61 14.02 9.01 0.42
CA ARG A 61 13.76 8.16 -0.75
C ARG A 61 12.35 8.36 -1.30
N LYS A 62 12.10 7.83 -2.50
CA LYS A 62 10.79 7.93 -3.17
C LYS A 62 9.82 6.86 -2.68
N LEU A 63 8.55 7.21 -2.61
CA LEU A 63 7.45 6.25 -2.47
C LEU A 63 6.76 6.10 -3.82
N GLU A 64 6.78 4.90 -4.38
CA GLU A 64 6.00 4.55 -5.56
C GLU A 64 4.73 3.82 -5.13
N ASN A 65 3.57 4.45 -5.33
CA ASN A 65 2.29 3.86 -4.98
C ASN A 65 1.64 3.19 -6.20
N ARG A 66 1.62 1.86 -6.19
CA ARG A 66 0.95 1.00 -7.18
C ARG A 66 -0.33 0.36 -6.64
N ILE A 67 -0.94 0.94 -5.60
CA ILE A 67 -2.21 0.47 -5.04
C ILE A 67 -3.35 0.80 -5.99
N TYR A 68 -4.10 -0.21 -6.37
CA TYR A 68 -5.37 -0.06 -7.07
C TYR A 68 -6.50 0.24 -6.07
N VAL A 69 -7.33 1.22 -6.40
CA VAL A 69 -8.58 1.50 -5.69
C VAL A 69 -9.69 1.29 -6.71
N PRO A 70 -10.55 0.26 -6.56
CA PRO A 70 -11.68 0.09 -7.43
C PRO A 70 -12.59 1.32 -7.32
N GLU A 71 -13.01 1.86 -8.46
CA GLU A 71 -14.08 2.85 -8.48
C GLU A 71 -15.30 2.23 -7.78
N MET A 72 -15.92 2.99 -6.87
CA MET A 72 -17.15 2.55 -6.22
C MET A 72 -18.24 2.57 -7.28
N THR A 73 -18.41 1.45 -7.99
CA THR A 73 -19.41 1.34 -9.04
C THR A 73 -20.78 1.53 -8.41
N ALA A 74 -21.47 2.60 -8.80
CA ALA A 74 -22.84 2.94 -8.39
C ALA A 74 -23.90 1.94 -8.91
N ALA A 75 -23.53 0.68 -9.17
CA ALA A 75 -24.37 -0.33 -9.81
C ALA A 75 -25.33 -1.07 -8.85
N GLU A 76 -25.38 -0.70 -7.56
CA GLU A 76 -26.36 -1.23 -6.60
C GLU A 76 -27.47 -0.23 -6.24
N GLN A 77 -27.64 0.85 -7.00
CA GLN A 77 -28.86 1.66 -6.95
C GLN A 77 -29.91 1.07 -7.90
N SER A 78 -30.53 -0.04 -7.52
CA SER A 78 -31.80 -0.47 -8.15
C SER A 78 -32.89 0.54 -7.79
N PRO A 79 -33.62 1.12 -8.77
CA PRO A 79 -34.83 1.86 -8.48
C PRO A 79 -35.92 0.84 -8.15
N GLY A 80 -36.37 0.85 -6.90
CA GLY A 80 -37.70 0.34 -6.53
C GLY A 80 -38.75 1.39 -6.82
#